data_AF-A0A800EUB6-F1
#
_entry.id   AF-A0A800EUB6-F1
#
_cell.length_a   1.000
_cell.length_b   1.000
_cell.length_c   1.000
_cell.angle_alpha   90.00
_cell.angle_beta   90.00
_cell.angle_gamma   90.00
#
_symmetry.space_group_name_H-M   'P 1'
#
loop_
_entity.id
_entity.type
_entity.pdbx_description
1 polymer ?
#
loop_
_entity_poly.entity_id
_entity_poly.type
_entity_poly.pdbx_seq_one_letter_code
_entity_poly.pdbx_strand_id
1 'polypeptide(L)'
;LWSIRTLVWTALKGLLRPEHTYAVYKKRVDAWEAEMAHIDYELPLAEFRARYMKRFMPLFLGVTLPAILTFMIGGLMAVDRVFKKAPDDVKKESRKLQRGFTNNVVVEMGIKLYRLAKLLERSDFDDLDELKARIEDRRMHMEFLDAWDAFMDQYGYRGPLEMDLASPRYGDDPTLVLRQMSYMSVDDSSFDPEVAHEFNIAERRRAYEVLMSSAGWLRRRKLRRLNRIIELFAGTRDNPKHHLVMVNHATRKRVLIEAVKLVESGRLDAAEHVFDLTFDDLEMADADPSLDLRQVREERTRFLKVLKDQVRQFPQVIDSRGRILRPPPRQEKPGEMSGMAVSPGVVSGPVKVMHDPHEKPVEKGDVLVAYTTDPGWTPLFANASAVLLEVGGILQHGAVVAREYGKPCVAGIDGLMTRLEDGQMVEVDGTAGVVRTL
;
A
#
# COMPACT_ATOMS: atom_id res chain seq x y z
N LEU A 1 16.40 -24.98 2.11
CA LEU A 1 16.29 -25.72 0.83
C LEU A 1 14.95 -26.45 0.67
N TRP A 2 14.50 -27.24 1.65
CA TRP A 2 13.22 -27.98 1.55
C TRP A 2 11.99 -27.06 1.48
N SER A 3 11.95 -26.00 2.30
CA SER A 3 10.91 -24.94 2.26
C SER A 3 10.79 -24.26 0.90
N ILE A 4 11.92 -23.96 0.27
CA ILE A 4 11.98 -23.33 -1.06
C ILE A 4 11.42 -24.29 -2.13
N ARG A 5 11.73 -25.59 -2.07
CA ARG A 5 11.19 -26.59 -3.01
C ARG A 5 9.67 -26.69 -2.90
N THR A 6 9.13 -26.72 -1.68
CA THR A 6 7.68 -26.78 -1.43
C THR A 6 6.95 -25.54 -1.95
N LEU A 7 7.55 -24.37 -1.76
CA LEU A 7 7.03 -23.10 -2.26
C LEU A 7 6.98 -23.06 -3.79
N VAL A 8 8.09 -23.39 -4.45
CA VAL A 8 8.15 -23.42 -5.93
C VAL A 8 7.19 -24.45 -6.48
N TRP A 9 7.10 -25.64 -5.87
CA TRP A 9 6.19 -26.69 -6.29
C TRP A 9 4.72 -26.28 -6.16
N THR A 10 4.35 -25.59 -5.08
CA THR A 10 2.99 -25.07 -4.88
C THR A 10 2.64 -24.00 -5.91
N ALA A 11 3.58 -23.10 -6.23
CA ALA A 11 3.39 -22.11 -7.29
C ALA A 11 3.22 -22.78 -8.68
N LEU A 12 4.05 -23.78 -8.99
CA LEU A 12 3.92 -24.56 -10.23
C LEU A 12 2.58 -25.31 -10.31
N LYS A 13 2.10 -25.87 -9.20
CA LYS A 13 0.74 -26.44 -9.12
C LYS A 13 -0.32 -25.39 -9.43
N GLY A 14 -0.17 -24.16 -8.93
CA GLY A 14 -1.04 -23.03 -9.26
C GLY A 14 -1.10 -22.75 -10.77
N LEU A 15 0.01 -22.89 -11.49
CA LEU A 15 0.01 -22.74 -12.96
C LEU A 15 -0.69 -23.90 -13.69
N LEU A 16 -0.69 -25.11 -13.11
CA LEU A 16 -1.25 -26.33 -13.71
C LEU A 16 -2.73 -26.53 -13.37
N ARG A 17 -3.13 -26.24 -12.13
CA ARG A 17 -4.48 -26.41 -11.56
C ARG A 17 -4.90 -25.16 -10.78
N PRO A 18 -5.10 -24.02 -11.47
CA PRO A 18 -5.28 -22.73 -10.81
C PRO A 18 -6.50 -22.68 -9.89
N GLU A 19 -7.64 -23.28 -10.28
CA GLU A 19 -8.87 -23.29 -9.48
C GLU A 19 -8.69 -24.02 -8.16
N HIS A 20 -8.07 -25.20 -8.19
CA HIS A 20 -7.84 -25.99 -6.98
C HIS A 20 -6.87 -25.29 -6.03
N THR A 21 -5.75 -24.78 -6.56
CA THR A 21 -4.79 -24.04 -5.75
C THR A 21 -5.40 -22.78 -5.15
N TYR A 22 -6.22 -22.05 -5.92
CA TYR A 22 -6.91 -20.86 -5.42
C TYR A 22 -7.94 -21.20 -4.34
N ALA A 23 -8.72 -22.27 -4.49
CA ALA A 23 -9.67 -22.72 -3.47
C ALA A 23 -8.96 -23.11 -2.16
N VAL A 24 -7.80 -23.78 -2.25
CA VAL A 24 -6.97 -24.10 -1.07
C VAL A 24 -6.42 -22.82 -0.44
N TYR A 25 -5.97 -21.86 -1.26
CA TYR A 25 -5.51 -20.56 -0.80
C TYR A 25 -6.60 -19.83 -0.02
N LYS A 26 -7.76 -19.64 -0.67
CA LYS A 26 -8.90 -18.93 -0.10
C LYS A 26 -9.38 -19.57 1.20
N LYS A 27 -9.57 -20.90 1.23
CA LYS A 27 -9.98 -21.60 2.45
C LYS A 27 -9.05 -21.36 3.64
N ARG A 28 -7.73 -21.32 3.41
CA ARG A 28 -6.74 -21.11 4.48
C ARG A 28 -6.68 -19.66 4.94
N VAL A 29 -6.81 -18.72 4.01
CA VAL A 29 -6.88 -17.28 4.32
C VAL A 29 -8.17 -16.97 5.07
N ASP A 30 -9.33 -17.37 4.55
CA ASP A 30 -10.64 -17.14 5.18
C ASP A 30 -10.68 -17.73 6.61
N ALA A 31 -10.10 -18.92 6.82
CA ALA A 31 -10.02 -19.53 8.16
C ALA A 31 -9.11 -18.75 9.13
N TRP A 32 -8.03 -18.16 8.62
CA TRP A 32 -7.13 -17.34 9.42
C TRP A 32 -7.72 -15.96 9.72
N GLU A 33 -8.39 -15.34 8.74
CA GLU A 33 -9.13 -14.09 8.94
C GLU A 33 -10.25 -14.26 9.97
N ALA A 34 -10.97 -15.39 9.95
CA ALA A 34 -11.96 -15.72 10.97
C ALA A 34 -11.36 -15.88 12.38
N GLU A 35 -10.16 -16.46 12.50
CA GLU A 35 -9.43 -16.49 13.78
C GLU A 35 -9.06 -15.07 14.23
N MET A 36 -8.65 -14.21 13.28
CA MET A 36 -8.25 -12.84 13.57
C MET A 36 -9.41 -11.88 13.85
N ALA A 37 -10.64 -12.24 13.50
CA ALA A 37 -11.84 -11.52 13.93
C ALA A 37 -12.14 -11.70 15.43
N HIS A 38 -11.55 -12.70 16.08
CA HIS A 38 -11.80 -13.04 17.49
C HIS A 38 -10.50 -13.06 18.30
N ILE A 39 -9.87 -11.90 18.40
CA ILE A 39 -8.60 -11.74 19.13
C ILE A 39 -8.87 -11.69 20.63
N ASP A 40 -8.26 -12.64 21.34
CA ASP A 40 -8.20 -12.64 22.79
C ASP A 40 -7.08 -11.71 23.28
N TYR A 41 -7.47 -10.51 23.72
CA TYR A 41 -6.56 -9.49 24.25
C TYR A 41 -6.21 -9.71 25.74
N GLU A 42 -6.87 -10.66 26.42
CA GLU A 42 -6.62 -10.97 27.83
C GLU A 42 -5.40 -11.89 28.02
N LEU A 43 -4.92 -12.51 26.93
CA LEU A 43 -3.74 -13.38 26.97
C LEU A 43 -2.49 -12.64 27.48
N PRO A 44 -1.59 -13.30 28.22
CA PRO A 44 -0.25 -12.79 28.48
C PRO A 44 0.47 -12.43 27.17
N LEU A 45 1.26 -11.35 27.16
CA LEU A 45 1.86 -10.81 25.92
C LEU A 45 2.71 -11.86 25.17
N ALA A 46 3.48 -12.68 25.89
CA ALA A 46 4.25 -13.78 25.32
C ALA A 46 3.36 -14.83 24.63
N GLU A 47 2.24 -15.20 25.25
CA GLU A 47 1.27 -16.15 24.69
C GLU A 47 0.54 -15.55 23.47
N PHE A 48 0.12 -14.29 23.57
CA PHE A 48 -0.49 -13.54 22.47
C PHE A 48 0.41 -13.54 21.23
N ARG A 49 1.71 -13.22 21.39
CA ARG A 49 2.70 -13.26 20.31
C ARG A 49 2.87 -14.66 19.73
N ALA A 50 2.91 -15.69 20.57
CA ALA A 50 3.02 -17.06 20.11
C ALA A 50 1.78 -17.51 19.31
N ARG A 51 0.59 -17.05 19.71
CA ARG A 51 -0.67 -17.42 19.07
C ARG A 51 -0.89 -16.66 17.75
N TYR A 52 -0.78 -15.34 17.75
CA TYR A 52 -1.19 -14.52 16.59
C TYR A 52 -0.01 -14.13 15.69
N MET A 53 1.11 -13.69 16.28
CA MET A 53 2.26 -13.20 15.51
C MET A 53 3.05 -14.35 14.85
N LYS A 54 3.35 -15.43 15.59
CA LYS A 54 4.15 -16.55 15.06
C LYS A 54 3.41 -17.37 13.99
N ARG A 55 2.06 -17.33 13.95
CA ARG A 55 1.24 -18.05 12.97
C ARG A 55 1.14 -17.35 11.60
N PHE A 56 1.37 -16.05 11.55
CA PHE A 56 1.37 -15.30 10.29
C PHE A 56 2.41 -15.83 9.30
N MET A 57 3.65 -16.09 9.74
CA MET A 57 4.73 -16.53 8.85
C MET A 57 4.46 -17.89 8.17
N PRO A 58 3.97 -18.93 8.87
CA PRO A 58 3.50 -20.16 8.23
C PRO A 58 2.40 -19.96 7.19
N LEU A 59 1.41 -19.09 7.44
CA LEU A 59 0.37 -18.77 6.47
C LEU A 59 0.99 -18.09 5.23
N PHE A 60 1.80 -17.06 5.45
CA PHE A 60 2.45 -16.29 4.39
C PHE A 60 3.33 -17.18 3.51
N LEU A 61 4.27 -17.93 4.10
CA LEU A 61 5.19 -18.79 3.35
C LEU A 61 4.50 -20.00 2.72
N GLY A 62 3.49 -20.56 3.39
CA GLY A 62 2.82 -21.79 2.98
C GLY A 62 1.77 -21.60 1.90
N VAL A 63 1.17 -20.41 1.81
CA VAL A 63 -0.06 -20.21 1.02
C VAL A 63 -0.03 -18.90 0.23
N THR A 64 0.21 -17.77 0.88
CA THR A 64 0.15 -16.45 0.23
C THR A 64 1.30 -16.21 -0.73
N LEU A 65 2.53 -16.51 -0.33
CA LEU A 65 3.71 -16.34 -1.20
C LEU A 65 3.66 -17.26 -2.44
N PRO A 66 3.28 -18.55 -2.35
CA PRO A 66 3.02 -19.37 -3.54
C PRO A 66 1.92 -18.83 -4.46
N ALA A 67 0.84 -18.24 -3.92
CA ALA A 67 -0.23 -17.61 -4.69
C ALA A 67 0.30 -16.41 -5.49
N ILE A 68 1.10 -15.55 -4.85
CA ILE A 68 1.76 -14.41 -5.49
C ILE A 68 2.72 -14.87 -6.58
N LEU A 69 3.53 -15.89 -6.30
CA LEU A 69 4.45 -16.44 -7.31
C LEU A 69 3.70 -17.04 -8.50
N THR A 70 2.55 -17.68 -8.26
CA THR A 70 1.66 -18.16 -9.32
C THR A 70 1.21 -16.99 -10.22
N PHE A 71 0.79 -15.89 -9.60
CA PHE A 71 0.43 -14.67 -10.33
C PHE A 71 1.62 -14.04 -11.07
N MET A 72 2.77 -13.87 -10.42
CA MET A 72 3.95 -13.27 -11.05
C MET A 72 4.41 -14.08 -12.26
N ILE A 73 4.47 -15.41 -12.13
CA ILE A 73 4.91 -16.29 -13.23
C ILE A 73 3.86 -16.34 -14.33
N GLY A 74 2.59 -16.55 -13.99
CA GLY A 74 1.51 -16.75 -14.96
C GLY A 74 0.88 -15.46 -15.50
N GLY A 75 0.52 -14.54 -14.62
CA GLY A 75 -0.18 -13.30 -14.95
C GLY A 75 0.71 -12.16 -15.48
N LEU A 76 1.99 -12.15 -15.12
CA LEU A 76 2.94 -11.15 -15.62
C LEU A 76 3.94 -11.76 -16.61
N MET A 77 4.89 -12.57 -16.13
CA MET A 77 6.02 -13.03 -16.93
C MET A 77 5.62 -13.90 -18.13
N ALA A 78 4.65 -14.80 -17.96
CA ALA A 78 4.20 -15.66 -19.04
C ALA A 78 3.38 -14.90 -20.09
N VAL A 79 2.61 -13.88 -19.70
CA VAL A 79 1.92 -12.99 -20.64
C VAL A 79 2.93 -12.27 -21.51
N ASP A 80 3.91 -11.59 -20.90
CA ASP A 80 4.96 -10.88 -21.64
C ASP A 80 5.73 -11.82 -22.59
N ARG A 81 6.05 -13.03 -22.12
CA ARG A 81 6.75 -14.04 -22.92
C ARG A 81 5.93 -14.51 -24.13
N VAL A 82 4.61 -14.65 -23.99
CA VAL A 82 3.72 -15.06 -25.10
C VAL A 82 3.68 -14.00 -26.20
N PHE A 83 3.76 -12.71 -25.84
CA PHE A 83 3.66 -11.58 -26.77
C PHE A 83 4.99 -10.92 -27.13
N LYS A 84 6.13 -11.41 -26.61
CA LYS A 84 7.46 -10.83 -26.84
C LYS A 84 7.78 -10.58 -28.33
N LYS A 85 7.37 -11.48 -29.22
CA LYS A 85 7.60 -11.39 -30.68
C LYS A 85 6.36 -10.93 -31.47
N ALA A 86 5.32 -10.43 -30.81
CA ALA A 86 4.12 -9.94 -31.49
C ALA A 86 4.35 -8.52 -32.07
N PRO A 87 3.55 -8.10 -33.05
CA PRO A 87 3.44 -6.70 -33.47
C PRO A 87 3.14 -5.75 -32.28
N ASP A 88 3.50 -4.48 -32.40
CA ASP A 88 3.47 -3.55 -31.27
C ASP A 88 2.05 -3.17 -30.81
N ASP A 89 1.08 -3.13 -31.73
CA ASP A 89 -0.34 -3.02 -31.43
C ASP A 89 -0.82 -4.19 -30.55
N VAL A 90 -0.43 -5.42 -30.87
CA VAL A 90 -0.76 -6.62 -30.09
C VAL A 90 -0.07 -6.60 -28.73
N LYS A 91 1.19 -6.14 -28.66
CA LYS A 91 1.87 -5.95 -27.37
C LYS A 91 1.15 -4.92 -26.51
N LYS A 92 0.71 -3.80 -27.07
CA LYS A 92 -0.05 -2.77 -26.36
C LYS A 92 -1.33 -3.33 -25.77
N GLU A 93 -2.09 -4.12 -26.53
CA GLU A 93 -3.29 -4.81 -26.01
C GLU A 93 -2.94 -5.82 -24.91
N SER A 94 -1.85 -6.58 -25.05
CA SER A 94 -1.43 -7.55 -24.02
C SER A 94 -1.11 -6.92 -22.66
N ARG A 95 -0.54 -5.71 -22.65
CA ARG A 95 -0.24 -4.96 -21.40
C ARG A 95 -1.52 -4.58 -20.65
N LYS A 96 -2.64 -4.38 -21.35
CA LYS A 96 -3.94 -4.12 -20.72
C LYS A 96 -4.47 -5.31 -19.90
N LEU A 97 -3.92 -6.52 -20.08
CA LEU A 97 -4.28 -7.68 -19.25
C LEU A 97 -3.77 -7.56 -17.80
N GLN A 98 -2.84 -6.64 -17.54
CA GLN A 98 -2.15 -6.47 -16.26
C GLN A 98 -2.67 -5.27 -15.45
N ARG A 99 -3.90 -4.81 -15.69
CA ARG A 99 -4.60 -3.72 -14.97
C ARG A 99 -6.04 -4.11 -14.64
N GLY A 100 -6.72 -3.38 -13.74
CA GLY A 100 -8.13 -3.61 -13.45
C GLY A 100 -8.35 -4.99 -12.82
N PHE A 101 -7.56 -5.31 -11.80
CA PHE A 101 -7.65 -6.56 -11.08
C PHE A 101 -8.79 -6.50 -10.07
N THR A 102 -9.67 -7.51 -10.10
CA THR A 102 -10.73 -7.69 -9.11
C THR A 102 -10.19 -8.30 -7.82
N ASN A 103 -10.88 -8.11 -6.69
CA ASN A 103 -10.47 -8.59 -5.36
C ASN A 103 -9.16 -7.96 -4.87
N ASN A 104 -8.91 -6.69 -5.22
CA ASN A 104 -7.75 -5.96 -4.73
C ASN A 104 -8.15 -5.13 -3.52
N VAL A 105 -7.71 -5.57 -2.35
CA VAL A 105 -8.09 -4.97 -1.07
C VAL A 105 -7.74 -3.48 -0.93
N VAL A 106 -6.68 -3.02 -1.59
CA VAL A 106 -6.27 -1.60 -1.54
C VAL A 106 -7.17 -0.75 -2.42
N VAL A 107 -7.52 -1.25 -3.61
CA VAL A 107 -8.45 -0.55 -4.52
C VAL A 107 -9.84 -0.50 -3.90
N GLU A 108 -10.32 -1.61 -3.35
CA GLU A 108 -11.62 -1.68 -2.68
C GLU A 108 -11.72 -0.73 -1.47
N MET A 109 -10.66 -0.65 -0.67
CA MET A 109 -10.57 0.32 0.43
C MET A 109 -10.67 1.75 -0.09
N GLY A 110 -9.96 2.09 -1.16
CA GLY A 110 -10.01 3.42 -1.77
C GLY A 110 -11.40 3.79 -2.28
N ILE A 111 -12.10 2.86 -2.93
CA ILE A 111 -13.49 3.05 -3.40
C ILE A 111 -14.45 3.25 -2.23
N LYS A 112 -14.34 2.43 -1.17
CA LYS A 112 -15.18 2.58 0.03
C LYS A 112 -14.95 3.90 0.76
N LEU A 113 -13.69 4.30 0.87
CA LEU A 113 -13.30 5.57 1.46
C LEU A 113 -13.89 6.76 0.66
N TYR A 114 -13.84 6.69 -0.67
CA TYR A 114 -14.46 7.67 -1.55
C TYR A 114 -15.98 7.74 -1.42
N ARG A 115 -16.65 6.58 -1.31
CA ARG A 115 -18.10 6.52 -1.06
C ARG A 115 -18.48 7.15 0.28
N LEU A 116 -17.69 6.91 1.33
CA LEU A 116 -17.90 7.56 2.63
C LEU A 116 -17.74 9.08 2.53
N ALA A 117 -16.70 9.56 1.84
CA ALA A 117 -16.49 10.99 1.64
C ALA A 117 -17.68 11.64 0.91
N LYS A 118 -18.30 10.95 -0.05
CA LYS A 118 -19.52 11.42 -0.75
C LYS A 118 -20.78 11.53 0.11
N LEU A 119 -20.82 10.86 1.26
CA LEU A 119 -21.93 10.94 2.21
C LEU A 119 -21.77 12.10 3.20
N LEU A 120 -20.68 12.86 3.12
CA LEU A 120 -20.38 14.03 3.93
C LEU A 120 -20.48 15.30 3.10
N GLU A 121 -20.86 16.40 3.73
CA GLU A 121 -20.79 17.73 3.12
C GLU A 121 -19.38 18.30 3.24
N ARG A 122 -18.97 19.17 2.32
CA ARG A 122 -17.64 19.80 2.37
C ARG A 122 -17.39 20.54 3.70
N SER A 123 -18.43 21.17 4.24
CA SER A 123 -18.39 21.86 5.54
C SER A 123 -18.21 20.93 6.73
N ASP A 124 -18.51 19.63 6.59
CA ASP A 124 -18.23 18.66 7.66
C ASP A 124 -16.72 18.55 7.92
N PHE A 125 -15.88 18.88 6.94
CA PHE A 125 -14.42 18.79 7.06
C PHE A 125 -13.76 20.07 7.60
N ASP A 126 -14.51 21.15 7.85
CA ASP A 126 -13.98 22.41 8.38
C ASP A 126 -13.49 22.24 9.83
N ASP A 127 -14.12 21.33 10.59
CA ASP A 127 -13.76 20.96 11.95
C ASP A 127 -13.81 19.43 12.11
N LEU A 128 -12.64 18.78 12.01
CA LEU A 128 -12.53 17.33 12.11
C LEU A 128 -12.83 16.80 13.51
N ASP A 129 -12.64 17.60 14.56
CA ASP A 129 -12.90 17.17 15.93
C ASP A 129 -14.41 17.15 16.20
N GLU A 130 -15.16 18.15 15.72
CA GLU A 130 -16.64 18.12 15.77
C GLU A 130 -17.23 17.01 14.88
N LEU A 131 -16.67 16.79 13.68
CA LEU A 131 -17.10 15.68 12.83
C LEU A 131 -16.87 14.32 13.53
N LYS A 132 -15.70 14.13 14.14
CA LYS A 132 -15.40 12.94 14.93
C LYS A 132 -16.41 12.78 16.08
N ALA A 133 -16.67 13.83 16.84
CA ALA A 133 -17.66 13.80 17.93
C ALA A 133 -19.06 13.45 17.44
N ARG A 134 -19.50 14.00 16.30
CA ARG A 134 -20.79 13.65 15.68
C ARG A 134 -20.88 12.17 15.30
N ILE A 135 -19.80 11.60 14.80
CA ILE A 135 -19.74 10.18 14.43
C ILE A 135 -19.81 9.31 15.70
N GLU A 136 -19.01 9.62 16.70
CA GLU A 136 -18.95 8.90 17.99
C GLU A 136 -20.29 8.97 18.75
N ASP A 137 -20.93 10.14 18.77
CA ASP A 137 -22.27 10.36 19.34
C ASP A 137 -23.40 9.79 18.46
N ARG A 138 -23.07 9.24 17.28
CA ARG A 138 -24.01 8.72 16.29
C ARG A 138 -25.03 9.77 15.81
N ARG A 139 -24.62 11.04 15.73
CA ARG A 139 -25.38 12.21 15.22
C ARG A 139 -25.30 12.38 13.69
N MET A 140 -24.88 11.35 12.95
CA MET A 140 -24.81 11.34 11.49
C MET A 140 -26.00 10.60 10.87
N HIS A 141 -26.22 10.74 9.56
CA HIS A 141 -27.22 9.96 8.84
C HIS A 141 -26.93 8.45 8.95
N MET A 142 -27.98 7.63 9.07
CA MET A 142 -27.85 6.18 9.26
C MET A 142 -27.04 5.50 8.13
N GLU A 143 -27.25 5.95 6.89
CA GLU A 143 -26.50 5.45 5.73
C GLU A 143 -24.98 5.67 5.89
N PHE A 144 -24.58 6.84 6.40
CA PHE A 144 -23.18 7.11 6.70
C PHE A 144 -22.67 6.22 7.85
N LEU A 145 -23.43 6.12 8.95
CA LEU A 145 -23.01 5.34 10.12
C LEU A 145 -22.83 3.86 9.78
N ASP A 146 -23.75 3.25 9.03
CA ASP A 146 -23.65 1.86 8.61
C ASP A 146 -22.43 1.62 7.70
N ALA A 147 -22.18 2.54 6.76
CA ALA A 147 -21.01 2.47 5.89
C ALA A 147 -19.70 2.69 6.66
N TRP A 148 -19.72 3.58 7.66
CA TRP A 148 -18.58 3.91 8.50
C TRP A 148 -18.19 2.73 9.39
N ASP A 149 -19.17 2.13 10.06
CA ASP A 149 -18.96 0.95 10.91
C ASP A 149 -18.41 -0.22 10.09
N ALA A 150 -18.97 -0.46 8.90
CA ALA A 150 -18.45 -1.48 7.98
C ALA A 150 -17.03 -1.18 7.48
N PHE A 151 -16.68 0.10 7.27
CA PHE A 151 -15.33 0.49 6.89
C PHE A 151 -14.34 0.30 8.05
N MET A 152 -14.72 0.70 9.25
CA MET A 152 -13.87 0.56 10.45
C MET A 152 -13.65 -0.89 10.84
N ASP A 153 -14.66 -1.75 10.72
CA ASP A 153 -14.51 -3.20 10.92
C ASP A 153 -13.51 -3.80 9.93
N GLN A 154 -13.64 -3.44 8.64
CA GLN A 154 -12.82 -4.03 7.60
C GLN A 154 -11.41 -3.41 7.48
N TYR A 155 -11.25 -2.13 7.78
CA TYR A 155 -10.01 -1.36 7.51
C TYR A 155 -9.52 -0.53 8.69
N GLY A 156 -10.13 -0.62 9.87
CA GLY A 156 -9.70 0.16 11.05
C GLY A 156 -8.26 -0.08 11.47
N TYR A 157 -7.66 -1.21 11.09
CA TYR A 157 -6.24 -1.52 11.32
C TYR A 157 -5.27 -0.90 10.30
N ARG A 158 -5.79 -0.18 9.30
CA ARG A 158 -5.01 0.58 8.32
C ARG A 158 -4.67 1.97 8.86
N GLY A 159 -3.74 2.65 8.21
CA GLY A 159 -3.36 4.01 8.56
C GLY A 159 -2.07 4.47 7.89
N PRO A 160 -1.71 5.75 8.06
CA PRO A 160 -0.39 6.23 7.69
C PRO A 160 0.69 5.45 8.47
N LEU A 161 1.84 5.23 7.84
CA LEU A 161 2.96 4.49 8.44
C LEU A 161 2.56 3.12 9.04
N GLU A 162 1.58 2.43 8.43
CA GLU A 162 0.99 1.16 8.92
C GLU A 162 1.98 -0.01 9.18
N MET A 163 3.21 0.10 8.71
CA MET A 163 4.27 -0.87 8.98
C MET A 163 4.96 -0.65 10.33
N ASP A 164 4.96 0.58 10.83
CA ASP A 164 5.47 0.93 12.14
C ASP A 164 4.41 0.64 13.21
N LEU A 165 4.78 -0.16 14.20
CA LEU A 165 3.90 -0.56 15.31
C LEU A 165 3.54 0.64 16.20
N ALA A 166 4.42 1.65 16.28
CA ALA A 166 4.24 2.85 17.10
C ALA A 166 3.21 3.83 16.52
N SER A 167 2.94 3.75 15.22
CA SER A 167 2.00 4.63 14.54
C SER A 167 0.53 4.23 14.84
N PRO A 168 -0.37 5.20 15.12
CA PRO A 168 -1.80 4.92 15.30
C PRO A 168 -2.46 4.42 14.02
N ARG A 169 -3.60 3.73 14.17
CA ARG A 169 -4.47 3.26 13.07
C ARG A 169 -5.78 4.04 13.02
N TYR A 170 -6.54 3.91 11.94
CA TYR A 170 -7.86 4.55 11.81
C TYR A 170 -8.81 4.20 12.95
N GLY A 171 -8.76 2.95 13.43
CA GLY A 171 -9.56 2.49 14.57
C GLY A 171 -8.98 2.87 15.94
N ASP A 172 -7.77 3.44 16.00
CA ASP A 172 -7.22 4.05 17.22
C ASP A 172 -7.55 5.55 17.25
N ASP A 173 -7.40 6.23 16.11
CA ASP A 173 -7.74 7.64 15.92
C ASP A 173 -8.47 7.88 14.58
N PRO A 174 -9.79 8.02 14.60
CA PRO A 174 -10.59 8.30 13.40
C PRO A 174 -10.22 9.57 12.66
N THR A 175 -9.61 10.56 13.32
CA THR A 175 -9.21 11.82 12.69
C THR A 175 -8.26 11.59 11.52
N LEU A 176 -7.46 10.51 11.56
CA LEU A 176 -6.57 10.12 10.46
C LEU A 176 -7.31 9.83 9.16
N VAL A 177 -8.43 9.11 9.22
CA VAL A 177 -9.21 8.75 8.02
C VAL A 177 -10.09 9.91 7.58
N LEU A 178 -10.68 10.68 8.52
CA LEU A 178 -11.48 11.86 8.20
C LEU A 178 -10.63 12.92 7.49
N ARG A 179 -9.40 13.12 7.97
CA ARG A 179 -8.40 13.96 7.30
C ARG A 179 -8.09 13.46 5.90
N GLN A 180 -8.01 12.15 5.69
CA GLN A 180 -7.78 11.62 4.34
C GLN A 180 -9.00 11.84 3.41
N MET A 181 -10.22 11.74 3.94
CA MET A 181 -11.45 12.01 3.19
C MET A 181 -11.58 13.48 2.77
N SER A 182 -11.14 14.43 3.61
CA SER A 182 -11.29 15.87 3.30
C SER A 182 -10.57 16.32 2.02
N TYR A 183 -9.54 15.58 1.59
CA TYR A 183 -8.83 15.83 0.34
C TYR A 183 -9.41 15.08 -0.87
N MET A 184 -10.35 14.16 -0.65
CA MET A 184 -11.11 13.58 -1.75
C MET A 184 -12.10 14.64 -2.20
N SER A 185 -11.91 15.20 -3.40
CA SER A 185 -12.81 16.23 -3.92
C SER A 185 -14.23 15.66 -4.03
N VAL A 186 -15.10 16.00 -3.07
CA VAL A 186 -16.50 15.56 -3.05
C VAL A 186 -17.31 16.28 -4.15
N ASP A 187 -16.87 17.47 -4.56
CA ASP A 187 -17.58 18.35 -5.50
C ASP A 187 -17.10 18.24 -6.97
N ASP A 188 -15.90 17.73 -7.25
CA ASP A 188 -15.39 17.66 -8.63
C ASP A 188 -15.74 16.33 -9.31
N SER A 189 -16.73 16.38 -10.19
CA SER A 189 -17.17 15.29 -11.09
C SER A 189 -16.09 14.71 -12.02
N SER A 190 -14.86 15.24 -11.99
CA SER A 190 -13.83 14.95 -12.97
C SER A 190 -13.10 13.61 -12.79
N PHE A 191 -13.10 13.03 -11.59
CA PHE A 191 -12.49 11.74 -11.34
C PHE A 191 -13.23 10.94 -10.25
N ASP A 192 -13.82 9.81 -10.65
CA ASP A 192 -14.44 8.84 -9.75
C ASP A 192 -13.61 7.54 -9.78
N PRO A 193 -12.96 7.15 -8.66
CA PRO A 193 -12.11 5.97 -8.61
C PRO A 193 -12.87 4.66 -8.87
N GLU A 194 -14.17 4.61 -8.56
CA GLU A 194 -15.00 3.46 -8.85
C GLU A 194 -15.24 3.34 -10.36
N VAL A 195 -15.61 4.45 -11.02
CA VAL A 195 -15.77 4.48 -12.49
C VAL A 195 -14.46 4.17 -13.21
N ALA A 196 -13.34 4.71 -12.73
CA ALA A 196 -12.02 4.43 -13.28
C ALA A 196 -11.65 2.94 -13.15
N HIS A 197 -11.97 2.32 -12.01
CA HIS A 197 -11.74 0.90 -11.78
C HIS A 197 -12.61 0.03 -12.71
N GLU A 198 -13.90 0.34 -12.83
CA GLU A 198 -14.83 -0.34 -13.73
C GLU A 198 -14.38 -0.24 -15.19
N PHE A 199 -13.92 0.95 -15.61
CA PHE A 199 -13.36 1.17 -16.93
C PHE A 199 -12.14 0.28 -17.19
N ASN A 200 -11.21 0.17 -16.24
CA ASN A 200 -10.03 -0.70 -16.38
C ASN A 200 -10.43 -2.19 -16.47
N ILE A 201 -11.43 -2.63 -15.70
CA ILE A 201 -11.97 -4.00 -15.80
C ILE A 201 -12.55 -4.24 -17.19
N ALA A 202 -13.37 -3.31 -17.70
CA ALA A 202 -13.99 -3.41 -19.02
C ALA A 202 -12.94 -3.43 -20.13
N GLU A 203 -11.93 -2.56 -20.07
CA GLU A 203 -10.82 -2.51 -21.01
C GLU A 203 -10.00 -3.78 -21.00
N ARG A 204 -9.74 -4.38 -19.83
CA ARG A 204 -9.04 -5.67 -19.73
C ARG A 204 -9.85 -6.78 -20.42
N ARG A 205 -11.17 -6.83 -20.21
CA ARG A 205 -12.06 -7.80 -20.85
C ARG A 205 -12.04 -7.65 -22.38
N ARG A 206 -12.17 -6.42 -22.88
CA ARG A 206 -12.07 -6.13 -24.33
C ARG A 206 -10.72 -6.54 -24.90
N ALA A 207 -9.62 -6.18 -24.24
CA ALA A 207 -8.27 -6.57 -24.67
C ALA A 207 -8.13 -8.09 -24.74
N TYR A 208 -8.66 -8.82 -23.75
CA TYR A 208 -8.69 -10.27 -23.76
C TYR A 208 -9.45 -10.84 -24.96
N GLU A 209 -10.63 -10.31 -25.28
CA GLU A 209 -11.43 -10.72 -26.45
C GLU A 209 -10.71 -10.46 -27.78
N VAL A 210 -10.10 -9.27 -27.93
CA VAL A 210 -9.31 -8.90 -29.12
C VAL A 210 -8.12 -9.87 -29.29
N LEU A 211 -7.38 -10.14 -28.22
CA LEU A 211 -6.24 -11.08 -28.25
C LEU A 211 -6.69 -12.52 -28.53
N MET A 212 -7.87 -12.92 -28.04
CA MET A 212 -8.45 -14.23 -28.33
C MET A 212 -8.87 -14.35 -29.79
N SER A 213 -9.51 -13.34 -30.36
CA SER A 213 -10.00 -13.35 -31.75
C SER A 213 -8.85 -13.46 -32.76
N SER A 214 -7.76 -12.73 -32.54
CA SER A 214 -6.58 -12.67 -33.41
C SER A 214 -5.57 -13.81 -33.21
N ALA A 215 -5.68 -14.59 -32.13
CA ALA A 215 -4.74 -15.65 -31.80
C ALA A 215 -5.05 -16.99 -32.50
N GLY A 216 -4.00 -17.71 -32.92
CA GLY A 216 -4.11 -19.13 -33.33
C GLY A 216 -4.45 -20.07 -32.16
N TRP A 217 -4.85 -21.31 -32.47
CA TRP A 217 -5.43 -22.26 -31.50
C TRP A 217 -4.56 -22.50 -30.24
N LEU A 218 -3.24 -22.70 -30.41
CA LEU A 218 -2.30 -22.90 -29.30
C LEU A 218 -2.24 -21.68 -28.39
N ARG A 219 -2.22 -20.49 -28.99
CA ARG A 219 -2.14 -19.22 -28.24
C ARG A 219 -3.46 -18.95 -27.52
N ARG A 220 -4.62 -19.23 -28.13
CA ARG A 220 -5.94 -19.18 -27.46
C ARG A 220 -6.01 -20.09 -26.24
N ARG A 221 -5.49 -21.32 -26.32
CA ARG A 221 -5.44 -22.25 -25.17
C ARG A 221 -4.55 -21.72 -24.04
N LYS A 222 -3.38 -21.14 -24.37
CA LYS A 222 -2.50 -20.47 -23.38
C LYS A 222 -3.19 -19.27 -22.76
N LEU A 223 -3.76 -18.37 -23.57
CA LEU A 223 -4.43 -17.15 -23.10
C LEU A 223 -5.60 -17.42 -22.17
N ARG A 224 -6.45 -18.41 -22.46
CA ARG A 224 -7.50 -18.85 -21.52
C ARG A 224 -6.94 -19.20 -20.14
N ARG A 225 -5.85 -19.96 -20.10
CA ARG A 225 -5.20 -20.34 -18.83
C ARG A 225 -4.56 -19.14 -18.13
N LEU A 226 -3.85 -18.27 -18.84
CA LEU A 226 -3.20 -17.10 -18.24
C LEU A 226 -4.23 -16.10 -17.72
N ASN A 227 -5.29 -15.82 -18.49
CA ASN A 227 -6.39 -14.98 -18.02
C ASN A 227 -7.05 -15.54 -16.77
N ARG A 228 -7.28 -16.87 -16.72
CA ARG A 228 -7.81 -17.53 -15.52
C ARG A 228 -6.90 -17.38 -14.30
N ILE A 229 -5.57 -17.46 -14.49
CA ILE A 229 -4.60 -17.22 -13.41
C ILE A 229 -4.67 -15.75 -12.94
N ILE A 230 -4.79 -14.78 -13.85
CA ILE A 230 -4.94 -13.36 -13.52
C ILE A 230 -6.20 -13.14 -12.68
N GLU A 231 -7.36 -13.63 -13.15
CA GLU A 231 -8.64 -13.48 -12.46
C GLU A 231 -8.62 -14.04 -11.03
N LEU A 232 -7.95 -15.18 -10.83
CA LEU A 232 -7.90 -15.82 -9.52
C LEU A 232 -6.84 -15.18 -8.62
N PHE A 233 -5.62 -14.97 -9.11
CA PHE A 233 -4.47 -14.68 -8.25
C PHE A 233 -4.02 -13.21 -8.24
N ALA A 234 -4.51 -12.34 -9.13
CA ALA A 234 -4.02 -10.96 -9.18
C ALA A 234 -4.31 -10.16 -7.90
N GLY A 235 -5.50 -10.33 -7.31
CA GLY A 235 -5.87 -9.71 -6.04
C GLY A 235 -5.03 -10.20 -4.85
N THR A 236 -4.41 -11.38 -4.93
CA THR A 236 -3.61 -11.93 -3.83
C THR A 236 -2.31 -11.18 -3.58
N ARG A 237 -1.91 -10.28 -4.49
CA ARG A 237 -0.66 -9.50 -4.42
C ARG A 237 -0.61 -8.60 -3.19
N ASP A 238 -1.72 -7.95 -2.85
CA ASP A 238 -1.75 -6.95 -1.77
C ASP A 238 -2.18 -7.55 -0.42
N ASN A 239 -2.62 -8.81 -0.43
CA ASN A 239 -3.04 -9.55 0.76
C ASN A 239 -1.93 -9.75 1.82
N PRO A 240 -0.65 -10.04 1.50
CA PRO A 240 0.36 -10.19 2.56
C PRO A 240 0.51 -8.96 3.43
N LYS A 241 0.56 -7.78 2.79
CA LYS A 241 0.69 -6.52 3.53
C LYS A 241 -0.55 -6.31 4.37
N HIS A 242 -1.73 -6.49 3.78
CA HIS A 242 -3.01 -6.40 4.47
C HIS A 242 -3.10 -7.28 5.73
N HIS A 243 -2.73 -8.56 5.61
CA HIS A 243 -2.73 -9.50 6.73
C HIS A 243 -1.67 -9.16 7.77
N LEU A 244 -0.48 -8.69 7.35
CA LEU A 244 0.56 -8.26 8.27
C LEU A 244 0.12 -7.04 9.09
N VAL A 245 -0.50 -6.04 8.46
CA VAL A 245 -0.93 -4.83 9.18
C VAL A 245 -2.08 -5.10 10.15
N MET A 246 -2.94 -6.08 9.85
CA MET A 246 -3.96 -6.58 10.79
C MET A 246 -3.31 -7.18 12.05
N VAL A 247 -2.30 -8.04 11.88
CA VAL A 247 -1.53 -8.61 13.01
C VAL A 247 -0.78 -7.51 13.77
N ASN A 248 -0.22 -6.53 13.07
CA ASN A 248 0.47 -5.40 13.70
C ASN A 248 -0.49 -4.58 14.55
N HIS A 249 -1.70 -4.25 14.06
CA HIS A 249 -2.68 -3.50 14.85
C HIS A 249 -3.13 -4.27 16.09
N ALA A 250 -3.39 -5.57 15.94
CA ALA A 250 -3.71 -6.42 17.07
C ALA A 250 -2.57 -6.44 18.12
N THR A 251 -1.33 -6.56 17.66
CA THR A 251 -0.15 -6.53 18.54
C THR A 251 -0.02 -5.18 19.22
N ARG A 252 -0.23 -4.07 18.50
CA ARG A 252 -0.22 -2.71 19.03
C ARG A 252 -1.23 -2.56 20.17
N LYS A 253 -2.49 -2.93 19.94
CA LYS A 253 -3.55 -2.89 20.96
C LYS A 253 -3.15 -3.70 22.20
N ARG A 254 -2.66 -4.92 22.02
CA ARG A 254 -2.23 -5.75 23.15
C ARG A 254 -1.07 -5.14 23.92
N VAL A 255 -0.08 -4.58 23.24
CA VAL A 255 1.07 -3.93 23.88
C VAL A 255 0.64 -2.68 24.66
N LEU A 256 -0.29 -1.88 24.12
CA LEU A 256 -0.83 -0.72 24.82
C LEU A 256 -1.62 -1.09 26.08
N ILE A 257 -2.38 -2.19 26.07
CA ILE A 257 -3.04 -2.72 27.26
C ILE A 257 -2.01 -3.04 28.36
N GLU A 258 -0.84 -3.59 28.00
CA GLU A 258 0.24 -3.80 28.96
C GLU A 258 0.85 -2.50 29.45
N ALA A 259 1.06 -1.56 28.52
CA ALA A 259 1.66 -0.27 28.82
C ALA A 259 0.84 0.55 29.81
N VAL A 260 -0.50 0.47 29.77
CA VAL A 260 -1.37 1.13 30.77
C VAL A 260 -1.03 0.65 32.19
N LYS A 261 -0.85 -0.66 32.41
CA LYS A 261 -0.47 -1.21 33.73
C LYS A 261 0.92 -0.76 34.18
N LEU A 262 1.84 -0.62 33.22
CA LEU A 262 3.19 -0.12 33.47
C LEU A 262 3.19 1.37 33.85
N VAL A 263 2.26 2.16 33.29
CA VAL A 263 2.05 3.56 33.69
C VAL A 263 1.42 3.64 35.08
N GLU A 264 0.39 2.85 35.36
CA GLU A 264 -0.27 2.80 36.67
C GLU A 264 0.69 2.40 37.81
N SER A 265 1.67 1.54 37.51
CA SER A 265 2.72 1.13 38.45
C SER A 265 3.92 2.09 38.50
N GLY A 266 3.89 3.21 37.75
CA GLY A 266 4.94 4.23 37.74
C GLY A 266 6.24 3.79 37.05
N ARG A 267 6.18 2.73 36.25
CA ARG A 267 7.32 2.13 35.51
C ARG A 267 7.49 2.72 34.11
N LEU A 268 6.45 3.39 33.60
CA LEU A 268 6.45 4.20 32.38
C LEU A 268 5.70 5.52 32.62
N ASP A 269 6.08 6.58 31.91
CA ASP A 269 5.39 7.89 32.06
C ASP A 269 4.16 8.04 31.15
N ALA A 270 4.09 7.29 30.05
CA ALA A 270 2.98 7.29 29.09
C ALA A 270 2.89 5.92 28.41
N ALA A 271 1.69 5.51 27.97
CA ALA A 271 1.49 4.19 27.39
C ALA A 271 2.27 4.03 26.07
N GLU A 272 2.37 5.09 25.27
CA GLU A 272 3.07 5.12 23.99
C GLU A 272 4.58 4.94 24.14
N HIS A 273 5.15 5.22 25.31
CA HIS A 273 6.57 5.00 25.57
C HIS A 273 6.97 3.51 25.49
N VAL A 274 6.01 2.60 25.50
CA VAL A 274 6.24 1.17 25.29
C VAL A 274 6.86 0.87 23.92
N PHE A 275 6.63 1.71 22.91
CA PHE A 275 7.16 1.49 21.56
C PHE A 275 8.65 1.83 21.42
N ASP A 276 9.23 2.46 22.44
CA ASP A 276 10.67 2.68 22.54
C ASP A 276 11.42 1.48 23.15
N LEU A 277 10.68 0.44 23.56
CA LEU A 277 11.20 -0.79 24.18
C LEU A 277 11.11 -1.98 23.23
N THR A 278 11.89 -3.01 23.53
CA THR A 278 11.80 -4.31 22.86
C THR A 278 10.85 -5.25 23.61
N PHE A 279 10.40 -6.32 22.95
CA PHE A 279 9.63 -7.36 23.63
C PHE A 279 10.41 -8.02 24.77
N ASP A 280 11.73 -8.14 24.64
CA ASP A 280 12.58 -8.72 25.70
C ASP A 280 12.61 -7.82 26.93
N ASP A 281 12.61 -6.49 26.74
CA ASP A 281 12.51 -5.52 27.85
C ASP A 281 11.18 -5.67 28.61
N LEU A 282 10.08 -5.96 27.89
CA LEU A 282 8.76 -6.21 28.50
C LEU A 282 8.71 -7.57 29.23
N GLU A 283 9.31 -8.62 28.67
CA GLU A 283 9.42 -9.93 29.32
C GLU A 283 10.29 -9.85 30.59
N MET A 284 11.36 -9.04 30.58
CA MET A 284 12.16 -8.75 31.77
C MET A 284 11.34 -7.98 32.81
N ALA A 285 10.51 -7.03 32.39
CA ALA A 285 9.65 -6.28 33.28
C ALA A 285 8.57 -7.12 33.97
N ASP A 286 8.07 -8.16 33.29
CA ASP A 286 7.15 -9.15 33.88
C ASP A 286 7.85 -10.01 34.93
N ALA A 287 9.11 -10.39 34.69
CA ALA A 287 9.90 -11.19 35.62
C ALA A 287 10.40 -10.41 36.84
N ASP A 288 10.67 -9.11 36.67
CA ASP A 288 11.12 -8.21 37.72
C ASP A 288 10.22 -6.97 37.82
N PRO A 289 9.24 -6.97 38.75
CA PRO A 289 8.36 -5.83 38.98
C PRO A 289 9.07 -4.55 39.44
N SER A 290 10.33 -4.64 39.90
CA SER A 290 11.11 -3.49 40.36
C SER A 290 11.85 -2.76 39.22
N LEU A 291 11.94 -3.37 38.03
CA LEU A 291 12.62 -2.80 36.89
C LEU A 291 11.92 -1.52 36.39
N ASP A 292 12.65 -0.40 36.42
CA ASP A 292 12.20 0.90 35.90
C ASP A 292 12.45 0.99 34.38
N LEU A 293 11.38 0.85 33.60
CA LEU A 293 11.45 0.85 32.15
C LEU A 293 11.78 2.21 31.55
N ARG A 294 11.67 3.31 32.31
CA ARG A 294 12.07 4.65 31.83
C ARG A 294 13.57 4.72 31.59
N GLN A 295 14.36 4.08 32.45
CA GLN A 295 15.82 4.02 32.30
C GLN A 295 16.21 3.17 31.09
N VAL A 296 15.60 1.99 30.95
CA VAL A 296 15.81 1.10 29.80
C VAL A 296 15.49 1.82 28.49
N ARG A 297 14.36 2.54 28.45
CA ARG A 297 13.96 3.36 27.31
C ARG A 297 14.98 4.44 26.95
N GLU A 298 15.53 5.15 27.92
CA GLU A 298 16.54 6.19 27.67
C GLU A 298 17.79 5.59 27.01
N GLU A 299 18.22 4.41 27.46
CA GLU A 299 19.34 3.69 26.84
C GLU A 299 19.03 3.24 25.41
N ARG A 300 17.85 2.63 25.18
CA ARG A 300 17.41 2.15 23.85
C ARG A 300 17.29 3.28 22.84
N THR A 301 16.76 4.42 23.26
CA THR A 301 16.44 5.54 22.36
C THR A 301 17.62 6.48 22.11
N ARG A 302 18.72 6.37 22.87
CA ARG A 302 19.88 7.27 22.76
C ARG A 302 20.38 7.43 21.31
N PHE A 303 20.55 6.33 20.59
CA PHE A 303 20.98 6.37 19.19
C PHE A 303 19.86 6.78 18.23
N LEU A 304 18.60 6.40 18.53
CA LEU A 304 17.44 6.80 17.73
C LEU A 304 17.22 8.32 17.73
N LYS A 305 17.46 8.98 18.87
CA LYS A 305 17.43 10.46 18.98
C LYS A 305 18.46 11.10 18.05
N VAL A 306 19.71 10.61 18.08
CA VAL A 306 20.77 11.06 17.16
C VAL A 306 20.38 10.84 15.69
N LEU A 307 19.83 9.67 15.36
CA LEU A 307 19.36 9.38 14.00
C LEU A 307 18.24 10.35 13.57
N LYS A 308 17.23 10.58 14.41
CA LYS A 308 16.09 11.46 14.10
C LYS A 308 16.53 12.91 13.86
N ASP A 309 17.53 13.36 14.62
CA ASP A 309 18.06 14.72 14.51
C ASP A 309 18.95 14.91 13.27
N GLN A 310 19.74 13.90 12.92
CA GLN A 310 20.79 14.02 11.90
C GLN A 310 20.41 13.43 10.54
N VAL A 311 19.47 12.48 10.49
CA VAL A 311 19.11 11.77 9.26
C VAL A 311 17.75 12.24 8.76
N ARG A 312 17.76 13.01 7.67
CA ARG A 312 16.54 13.44 6.97
C ARG A 312 16.07 12.43 5.92
N GLN A 313 17.00 11.70 5.32
CA GLN A 313 16.72 10.69 4.29
C GLN A 313 17.62 9.48 4.49
N PHE A 314 17.03 8.28 4.52
CA PHE A 314 17.80 7.04 4.64
C PHE A 314 18.39 6.64 3.28
N PRO A 315 19.67 6.20 3.23
CA PRO A 315 20.26 5.71 2.00
C PRO A 315 19.59 4.41 1.54
N GLN A 316 19.38 4.26 0.23
CA GLN A 316 18.80 3.03 -0.33
C GLN A 316 19.72 1.82 -0.14
N VAL A 317 21.04 2.04 -0.23
CA VAL A 317 22.05 0.99 -0.03
C VAL A 317 23.22 1.58 0.76
N ILE A 318 23.56 0.90 1.84
CA ILE A 318 24.76 1.13 2.64
C ILE A 318 25.54 -0.18 2.74
N ASP A 319 26.84 -0.14 2.46
CA ASP A 319 27.70 -1.31 2.65
C ASP A 319 28.20 -1.44 4.09
N SER A 320 28.83 -2.57 4.43
CA SER A 320 29.33 -2.86 5.78
C SER A 320 30.43 -1.89 6.27
N ARG A 321 30.95 -1.03 5.41
CA ARG A 321 31.95 0.00 5.74
C ARG A 321 31.30 1.38 5.96
N GLY A 322 29.97 1.46 5.88
CA GLY A 322 29.22 2.71 5.95
C GLY A 322 29.22 3.50 4.64
N ARG A 323 29.66 2.91 3.51
CA ARG A 323 29.61 3.61 2.22
C ARG A 323 28.19 3.59 1.69
N ILE A 324 27.62 4.77 1.46
CA ILE A 324 26.36 4.93 0.74
C ILE A 324 26.62 4.67 -0.74
N LEU A 325 26.02 3.61 -1.27
CA LEU A 325 26.11 3.26 -2.68
C LEU A 325 24.97 3.96 -3.42
N ARG A 326 25.32 4.86 -4.34
CA ARG A 326 24.39 5.49 -5.26
C ARG A 326 24.51 4.82 -6.62
N PRO A 327 23.39 4.57 -7.33
CA PRO A 327 23.47 4.15 -8.73
C PRO A 327 24.23 5.21 -9.54
N PRO A 328 24.91 4.82 -10.64
CA PRO A 328 25.48 5.79 -11.56
C PRO A 328 24.35 6.67 -12.11
N PRO A 329 24.57 7.98 -12.28
CA PRO A 329 23.57 8.87 -12.86
C PRO A 329 23.18 8.33 -14.25
N ARG A 330 21.87 8.31 -14.53
CA ARG A 330 21.38 7.99 -15.87
C ARG A 330 21.90 9.06 -16.84
N GLN A 331 22.15 8.69 -18.09
CA GLN A 331 22.48 9.68 -19.12
C GLN A 331 21.25 10.56 -19.35
N GLU A 332 21.31 11.78 -18.82
CA GLU A 332 20.29 12.81 -18.98
C GLU A 332 20.75 13.84 -20.00
N LYS A 333 19.81 14.33 -20.82
CA LYS A 333 20.05 15.54 -21.62
C LYS A 333 19.90 16.77 -20.72
N PRO A 334 20.46 17.94 -21.12
CA PRO A 334 20.20 19.19 -20.40
C PRO A 334 18.69 19.44 -20.26
N GLY A 335 18.22 19.71 -19.04
CA GLY A 335 16.80 19.91 -18.73
C GLY A 335 15.97 18.64 -18.65
N GLU A 336 16.59 17.46 -18.66
CA GLU A 336 15.93 16.16 -18.57
C GLU A 336 16.26 15.46 -17.25
N MET A 337 15.28 14.77 -16.69
CA MET A 337 15.37 13.87 -15.55
C MET A 337 14.91 12.48 -16.00
N SER A 338 15.66 11.44 -15.64
CA SER A 338 15.33 10.07 -16.05
C SER A 338 14.96 9.17 -14.87
N GLY A 339 13.82 8.51 -14.98
CA GLY A 339 13.25 7.58 -14.02
C GLY A 339 12.99 6.19 -14.58
N MET A 340 12.26 5.39 -13.81
CA MET A 340 11.59 4.17 -14.25
C MET A 340 10.22 4.54 -14.83
N ALA A 341 9.93 4.08 -16.05
CA ALA A 341 8.59 4.16 -16.64
C ALA A 341 7.62 3.28 -15.85
N VAL A 342 6.63 3.90 -15.20
CA VAL A 342 5.70 3.20 -14.29
C VAL A 342 4.29 3.13 -14.87
N SER A 343 3.76 4.25 -15.32
CA SER A 343 2.42 4.34 -15.90
C SER A 343 2.49 5.17 -17.18
N PRO A 344 2.01 4.64 -18.33
CA PRO A 344 2.20 5.27 -19.63
C PRO A 344 1.33 6.52 -19.81
N GLY A 345 1.79 7.40 -20.71
CA GLY A 345 1.12 8.65 -21.09
C GLY A 345 2.09 9.83 -21.07
N VAL A 346 1.70 10.93 -21.70
CA VAL A 346 2.49 12.17 -21.77
C VAL A 346 1.60 13.34 -21.40
N VAL A 347 2.06 14.16 -20.45
CA VAL A 347 1.31 15.34 -19.98
C VAL A 347 2.28 16.44 -19.55
N SER A 348 1.83 17.68 -19.59
CA SER A 348 2.57 18.83 -19.04
C SER A 348 1.74 19.52 -17.97
N GLY A 349 2.40 20.03 -16.94
CA GLY A 349 1.73 20.74 -15.85
C GLY A 349 2.73 21.38 -14.88
N PRO A 350 2.23 22.28 -14.01
CA PRO A 350 3.03 22.87 -12.95
C PRO A 350 3.32 21.84 -11.86
N VAL A 351 4.54 21.85 -11.34
CA VAL A 351 4.96 20.94 -10.27
C VAL A 351 4.33 21.32 -8.93
N LYS A 352 3.94 20.32 -8.15
CA LYS A 352 3.65 20.43 -6.71
C LYS A 352 4.54 19.46 -5.93
N VAL A 353 5.58 19.97 -5.29
CA VAL A 353 6.50 19.20 -4.43
C VAL A 353 5.89 19.05 -3.05
N MET A 354 5.61 17.82 -2.63
CA MET A 354 4.97 17.54 -1.35
C MET A 354 5.80 16.56 -0.51
N HIS A 355 6.12 16.96 0.72
CA HIS A 355 6.80 16.08 1.68
C HIS A 355 5.82 15.25 2.52
N ASP A 356 4.63 15.79 2.70
CA ASP A 356 3.53 15.21 3.47
C ASP A 356 2.23 15.39 2.68
N PRO A 357 1.31 14.40 2.64
CA PRO A 357 0.07 14.51 1.88
C PRO A 357 -0.84 15.65 2.36
N HIS A 358 -0.55 16.26 3.52
CA HIS A 358 -1.34 17.32 4.15
C HIS A 358 -0.69 18.70 4.05
N GLU A 359 0.47 18.85 3.40
CA GLU A 359 1.23 20.11 3.38
C GLU A 359 0.48 21.24 2.66
N LYS A 360 -0.11 20.94 1.50
CA LYS A 360 -0.79 21.92 0.62
C LYS A 360 -1.70 21.24 -0.40
N PRO A 361 -2.70 21.94 -0.95
CA PRO A 361 -3.58 21.37 -1.96
C PRO A 361 -2.87 21.09 -3.29
N VAL A 362 -3.26 19.99 -3.92
CA VAL A 362 -2.92 19.64 -5.31
C VAL A 362 -4.09 20.04 -6.18
N GLU A 363 -3.88 21.01 -7.05
CA GLU A 363 -4.89 21.51 -7.97
C GLU A 363 -4.98 20.63 -9.20
N LYS A 364 -6.13 20.70 -9.89
CA LYS A 364 -6.34 19.95 -11.12
C LYS A 364 -5.34 20.41 -12.18
N GLY A 365 -4.58 19.45 -12.72
CA GLY A 365 -3.55 19.73 -13.71
C GLY A 365 -2.12 19.72 -13.15
N ASP A 366 -1.96 19.78 -11.83
CA ASP A 366 -0.65 19.76 -11.18
C ASP A 366 0.07 18.43 -11.37
N VAL A 367 1.39 18.47 -11.46
CA VAL A 367 2.26 17.30 -11.43
C VAL A 367 2.69 17.07 -9.98
N LEU A 368 2.15 16.01 -9.36
CA LEU A 368 2.47 15.65 -7.98
C LEU A 368 3.90 15.09 -7.91
N VAL A 369 4.75 15.72 -7.10
CA VAL A 369 6.12 15.31 -6.83
C VAL A 369 6.21 14.90 -5.35
N ALA A 370 6.60 13.66 -5.07
CA ALA A 370 6.72 13.15 -3.71
C ALA A 370 7.94 12.24 -3.53
N TYR A 371 8.43 12.11 -2.29
CA TYR A 371 9.54 11.21 -2.01
C TYR A 371 9.12 9.73 -2.17
N THR A 372 8.00 9.37 -1.57
CA THR A 372 7.31 8.09 -1.67
C THR A 372 5.83 8.32 -1.36
N THR A 373 4.97 7.35 -1.63
CA THR A 373 3.53 7.46 -1.37
C THR A 373 3.00 6.22 -0.67
N ASP A 374 1.97 6.44 0.14
CA ASP A 374 1.19 5.41 0.83
C ASP A 374 -0.31 5.64 0.57
N PRO A 375 -1.23 4.80 1.12
CA PRO A 375 -2.66 4.98 0.92
C PRO A 375 -3.19 6.39 1.20
N GLY A 376 -2.59 7.14 2.13
CA GLY A 376 -2.97 8.51 2.47
C GLY A 376 -2.83 9.51 1.31
N TRP A 377 -1.95 9.23 0.35
CA TRP A 377 -1.72 10.07 -0.83
C TRP A 377 -2.73 9.85 -1.95
N THR A 378 -3.45 8.72 -1.92
CA THR A 378 -4.39 8.30 -2.97
C THR A 378 -5.41 9.38 -3.38
N PRO A 379 -5.98 10.20 -2.48
CA PRO A 379 -6.85 11.31 -2.86
C PRO A 379 -6.18 12.31 -3.82
N LEU A 380 -4.92 12.66 -3.58
CA LEU A 380 -4.17 13.66 -4.36
C LEU A 380 -3.96 13.22 -5.82
N PHE A 381 -3.96 11.91 -6.07
CA PHE A 381 -3.79 11.34 -7.41
C PHE A 381 -4.98 11.63 -8.32
N ALA A 382 -6.17 11.89 -7.75
CA ALA A 382 -7.34 12.27 -8.53
C ALA A 382 -7.10 13.60 -9.26
N ASN A 383 -6.58 14.61 -8.55
CA ASN A 383 -6.33 15.95 -9.07
C ASN A 383 -5.07 16.03 -9.93
N ALA A 384 -4.04 15.25 -9.56
CA ALA A 384 -2.76 15.26 -10.27
C ALA A 384 -2.93 14.86 -11.75
N SER A 385 -2.26 15.57 -12.65
CA SER A 385 -2.16 15.22 -14.07
C SER A 385 -1.12 14.14 -14.32
N ALA A 386 -0.03 14.13 -13.54
CA ALA A 386 1.00 13.09 -13.48
C ALA A 386 1.59 12.96 -12.08
N VAL A 387 2.29 11.85 -11.83
CA VAL A 387 2.93 11.55 -10.54
C VAL A 387 4.41 11.23 -10.72
N LEU A 388 5.26 11.97 -10.01
CA LEU A 388 6.71 11.77 -9.98
C LEU A 388 7.15 11.34 -8.58
N LEU A 389 7.88 10.23 -8.50
CA LEU A 389 8.35 9.68 -7.23
C LEU A 389 9.88 9.62 -7.18
N GLU A 390 10.49 10.17 -6.13
CA GLU A 390 11.95 10.09 -5.94
C GLU A 390 12.35 8.64 -5.67
N VAL A 391 11.72 8.02 -4.69
CA VAL A 391 11.85 6.61 -4.39
C VAL A 391 10.62 5.90 -4.89
N GLY A 392 10.82 5.05 -5.90
CA GLY A 392 9.90 3.95 -6.06
C GLY A 392 10.11 3.02 -7.23
N GLY A 393 9.25 2.02 -7.30
CA GLY A 393 9.31 0.97 -8.31
C GLY A 393 7.94 0.62 -8.88
N ILE A 394 7.94 -0.09 -10.00
CA ILE A 394 6.72 -0.46 -10.75
C ILE A 394 5.67 -1.24 -9.93
N LEU A 395 6.01 -1.72 -8.72
CA LEU A 395 5.10 -2.48 -7.86
C LEU A 395 4.72 -1.76 -6.56
N GLN A 396 5.12 -0.51 -6.35
CA GLN A 396 4.77 0.21 -5.13
C GLN A 396 3.39 0.87 -5.21
N HIS A 397 2.89 1.34 -4.06
CA HIS A 397 1.55 1.91 -3.90
C HIS A 397 1.25 2.99 -4.95
N GLY A 398 2.01 4.09 -4.98
CA GLY A 398 1.80 5.15 -5.96
C GLY A 398 1.91 4.67 -7.42
N ALA A 399 2.79 3.71 -7.69
CA ALA A 399 2.94 3.12 -9.02
C ALA A 399 1.74 2.27 -9.48
N VAL A 400 1.00 1.70 -8.53
CA VAL A 400 -0.25 0.96 -8.80
C VAL A 400 -1.39 1.95 -8.94
N VAL A 401 -1.54 2.87 -7.97
CA VAL A 401 -2.62 3.86 -7.97
C VAL A 401 -2.57 4.72 -9.22
N ALA A 402 -1.41 5.28 -9.60
CA ALA A 402 -1.29 6.08 -10.82
C ALA A 402 -1.72 5.31 -12.07
N ARG A 403 -1.42 4.01 -12.14
CA ARG A 403 -1.78 3.16 -13.29
C ARG A 403 -3.26 2.84 -13.34
N GLU A 404 -3.86 2.57 -12.18
CA GLU A 404 -5.30 2.38 -12.06
C GLU A 404 -6.06 3.68 -12.35
N TYR A 405 -5.48 4.83 -11.99
CA TYR A 405 -6.08 6.16 -12.22
C TYR A 405 -5.77 6.70 -13.61
N GLY A 406 -5.01 5.95 -14.43
CA GLY A 406 -4.62 6.35 -15.78
C GLY A 406 -3.69 7.58 -15.84
N LYS A 407 -3.02 7.92 -14.75
CA LYS A 407 -2.09 9.04 -14.65
C LYS A 407 -0.70 8.62 -15.10
N PRO A 408 -0.01 9.37 -15.98
CA PRO A 408 1.41 9.15 -16.28
C PRO A 408 2.24 9.16 -15.00
N CYS A 409 3.16 8.21 -14.88
CA CYS A 409 4.00 8.11 -13.69
C CYS A 409 5.43 7.70 -14.02
N VAL A 410 6.36 8.43 -13.41
CA VAL A 410 7.80 8.17 -13.44
C VAL A 410 8.30 8.09 -12.01
N ALA A 411 8.98 7.00 -11.64
CA ALA A 411 9.48 6.78 -10.28
C ALA A 411 10.99 6.52 -10.27
N GLY A 412 11.64 6.65 -9.11
CA GLY A 412 13.08 6.38 -9.03
C GLY A 412 13.90 7.44 -9.77
N ILE A 413 13.52 8.71 -9.62
CA ILE A 413 14.27 9.88 -10.11
C ILE A 413 15.11 10.40 -8.93
N ASP A 414 16.43 10.23 -8.98
CA ASP A 414 17.30 10.60 -7.86
C ASP A 414 17.29 12.12 -7.60
N GLY A 415 17.11 12.50 -6.33
CA GLY A 415 17.10 13.89 -5.88
C GLY A 415 15.91 14.71 -6.37
N LEU A 416 14.85 14.06 -6.89
CA LEU A 416 13.68 14.71 -7.47
C LEU A 416 13.13 15.84 -6.58
N MET A 417 13.01 15.62 -5.27
CA MET A 417 12.46 16.60 -4.32
C MET A 417 13.27 17.90 -4.23
N THR A 418 14.53 17.88 -4.69
CA THR A 418 15.44 19.04 -4.69
C THR A 418 15.73 19.58 -6.08
N ARG A 419 15.32 18.87 -7.13
CA ARG A 419 15.58 19.23 -8.54
C ARG A 419 14.44 20.03 -9.17
N LEU A 420 13.27 20.01 -8.55
CA LEU A 420 12.08 20.71 -9.01
C LEU A 420 11.57 21.67 -7.93
N GLU A 421 10.98 22.77 -8.38
CA GLU A 421 10.35 23.78 -7.52
C GLU A 421 8.84 23.82 -7.75
N ASP A 422 8.08 24.24 -6.74
CA ASP A 422 6.64 24.45 -6.88
C ASP A 422 6.31 25.44 -8.01
N GLY A 423 5.31 25.10 -8.82
CA GLY A 423 4.89 25.90 -9.97
C GLY A 423 5.77 25.75 -11.22
N GLN A 424 6.92 25.06 -11.12
CA GLN A 424 7.78 24.83 -12.27
C GLN A 424 7.07 23.98 -13.33
N MET A 425 7.09 24.40 -14.59
CA MET A 425 6.47 23.66 -15.68
C MET A 425 7.34 22.48 -16.10
N VAL A 426 6.72 21.30 -16.18
CA VAL A 426 7.39 20.09 -16.67
C VAL A 426 6.52 19.34 -17.67
N GLU A 427 7.15 18.61 -18.59
CA GLU A 427 6.55 17.55 -19.39
C GLU A 427 6.96 16.20 -18.79
N VAL A 428 5.99 15.35 -18.51
CA VAL A 428 6.18 13.99 -17.98
C VAL A 428 5.82 12.99 -19.05
N ASP A 429 6.79 12.20 -19.51
CA ASP A 429 6.60 11.02 -20.34
C ASP A 429 6.73 9.76 -19.47
N GLY A 430 5.58 9.27 -18.99
CA GLY A 430 5.49 8.04 -18.20
C GLY A 430 5.74 6.76 -19.00
N THR A 431 5.80 6.84 -20.34
CA THR A 431 6.12 5.71 -21.23
C THR A 431 7.62 5.55 -21.38
N ALA A 432 8.33 6.65 -21.62
CA ALA A 432 9.79 6.69 -21.72
C ALA A 432 10.46 6.68 -20.34
N GLY A 433 9.76 7.11 -19.29
CA GLY A 433 10.35 7.29 -17.96
C GLY A 433 11.16 8.58 -17.88
N VAL A 434 10.70 9.64 -18.55
CA VAL A 434 11.43 10.90 -18.72
C VAL A 434 10.60 12.08 -18.24
N VAL A 435 11.25 13.03 -17.59
CA VAL A 435 10.66 14.32 -17.22
C VAL A 435 11.52 15.44 -17.79
N ARG A 436 10.93 16.39 -18.49
CA ARG A 436 11.62 17.55 -19.08
C ARG A 436 11.13 18.84 -18.44
N THR A 437 12.03 19.69 -17.98
CA THR A 437 11.69 21.05 -17.54
C THR A 437 11.38 21.91 -18.77
N LEU A 438 10.29 22.66 -18.74
CA LEU A 438 9.80 23.48 -19.87
C LEU A 438 10.22 24.95 -19.79
#